data_AF-A0A7H4LC23-F1
#
_entry.id   AF-A0A7H4LC23-F1
#
_cell.length_a   1.000
_cell.length_b   1.000
_cell.length_c   1.000
_cell.angle_alpha   90.00
_cell.angle_beta   90.00
_cell.angle_gamma   90.00
#
_symmetry.space_group_name_H-M   'P 1'
#
loop_
_entity.id
_entity.type
_entity.pdbx_description
1 polymer ?
#
loop_
_entity_poly.entity_id
_entity_poly.type
_entity_poly.pdbx_seq_one_letter_code
_entity_poly.pdbx_strand_id
1 'polypeptide(L)'
;MVWLLDDHWDKQHRSYAMSVEQRELAPLKLRSHGVNLGWMRYDERYTPYVRETGLLPFIQLVSRSTPPNNAAALTALIDHWRPETHSFHLRTGEMTVTLQDIAMITGLPIDGNPLCMNTDSDGWRAQMHALIGMVPPEPREPEAEGKKKESVAAGAPFTWITWNFGTCPEEANEDTVKTYARVYMWYVICRTIFADGTGKNAPWMWLKALTVFDSKWSWGSATLAYLYRQLEEACCRLSGGIGGCMLALSIWS
;
A
#
# COMPACT_ATOMS: atom_id res chain seq x y z
N MET A 1 -13.19 -28.57 9.28
CA MET A 1 -12.62 -28.14 7.99
C MET A 1 -13.77 -27.51 7.23
N VAL A 2 -13.68 -26.22 6.91
CA VAL A 2 -14.71 -25.51 6.13
C VAL A 2 -14.16 -25.40 4.72
N TRP A 3 -14.64 -26.25 3.83
CA TRP A 3 -14.34 -26.20 2.40
C TRP A 3 -14.83 -24.86 1.83
N LEU A 4 -14.10 -24.30 0.87
CA LEU A 4 -14.59 -23.14 0.13
C LEU A 4 -15.83 -23.50 -0.69
N LEU A 5 -16.65 -22.50 -1.02
CA LEU A 5 -17.86 -22.69 -1.81
C LEU A 5 -17.56 -22.96 -3.29
N ASP A 6 -16.38 -22.53 -3.76
CA ASP A 6 -15.92 -22.72 -5.14
C ASP A 6 -14.59 -23.50 -5.17
N ASP A 7 -14.60 -24.64 -5.85
CA ASP A 7 -13.45 -25.53 -6.03
C ASP A 7 -12.23 -24.85 -6.68
N HIS A 8 -12.45 -23.78 -7.45
CA HIS A 8 -11.38 -23.00 -8.08
C HIS A 8 -10.44 -22.39 -7.04
N TRP A 9 -11.02 -21.77 -6.01
CA TRP A 9 -10.27 -21.14 -4.93
C TRP A 9 -9.73 -22.19 -3.97
N ASP A 10 -10.48 -23.27 -3.73
CA ASP A 10 -10.17 -24.22 -2.67
C ASP A 10 -8.80 -24.87 -2.88
N LYS A 11 -8.52 -25.38 -4.09
CA LYS A 11 -7.26 -26.07 -4.39
C LYS A 11 -6.03 -25.17 -4.37
N GLN A 12 -6.20 -23.87 -4.59
CA GLN A 12 -5.10 -22.91 -4.56
C GLN A 12 -4.91 -22.27 -3.18
N HIS A 13 -5.87 -22.45 -2.28
CA HIS A 13 -5.87 -21.83 -0.98
C HIS A 13 -4.82 -22.44 -0.05
N ARG A 14 -4.18 -21.59 0.77
CA ARG A 14 -3.17 -22.01 1.76
C ARG A 14 -3.72 -23.03 2.76
N SER A 15 -4.97 -22.87 3.19
CA SER A 15 -5.63 -23.84 4.08
C SER A 15 -5.76 -25.24 3.46
N TYR A 16 -5.98 -25.33 2.15
CA TYR A 16 -6.02 -26.61 1.44
C TYR A 16 -4.62 -27.24 1.39
N ALA A 17 -3.61 -26.46 1.02
CA ALA A 17 -2.21 -26.90 1.03
C ALA A 17 -1.78 -27.43 2.42
N MET A 18 -2.19 -26.76 3.50
CA MET A 18 -1.88 -27.21 4.86
C MET A 18 -2.68 -28.45 5.29
N SER A 19 -3.98 -28.47 5.03
CA SER A 19 -4.88 -29.47 5.63
C SER A 19 -5.08 -30.72 4.78
N VAL A 20 -5.01 -30.60 3.45
CA VAL A 20 -5.18 -31.70 2.50
C VAL A 20 -3.84 -32.18 1.99
N GLU A 21 -2.98 -31.27 1.54
CA GLU A 21 -1.64 -31.63 1.03
C GLU A 21 -0.59 -31.82 2.13
N GLN A 22 -0.94 -31.55 3.40
CA GLN A 22 -0.06 -31.70 4.56
C GLN A 22 1.25 -30.90 4.44
N ARG A 23 1.18 -29.72 3.82
CA ARG A 23 2.34 -28.85 3.62
C ARG A 23 2.56 -27.94 4.82
N GLU A 24 3.79 -27.86 5.28
CA GLU A 24 4.22 -26.86 6.25
C GLU A 24 4.51 -25.54 5.53
N LEU A 25 3.71 -24.50 5.81
CA LEU A 25 3.89 -23.17 5.25
C LEU A 25 4.47 -22.22 6.29
N ALA A 26 5.53 -21.50 5.91
CA ALA A 26 6.07 -20.42 6.74
C ALA A 26 5.13 -19.19 6.75
N PRO A 27 5.22 -18.34 7.79
CA PRO A 27 4.54 -17.05 7.80
C PRO A 27 4.88 -16.19 6.57
N LEU A 28 3.88 -15.47 6.07
CA LEU A 28 4.06 -14.50 4.99
C LEU A 28 4.91 -13.33 5.45
N LYS A 29 5.74 -12.81 4.55
CA LYS A 29 6.54 -11.60 4.80
C LYS A 29 5.64 -10.37 4.72
N LEU A 30 5.42 -9.70 5.84
CA LEU A 30 4.67 -8.44 5.86
C LEU A 30 5.49 -7.34 5.15
N ARG A 31 4.90 -6.69 4.16
CA ARG A 31 5.56 -5.64 3.34
C ARG A 31 5.14 -4.22 3.71
N SER A 32 4.49 -4.05 4.86
CA SER A 32 4.28 -2.73 5.47
C SER A 32 5.54 -2.27 6.15
N HIS A 33 6.11 -1.16 5.69
CA HIS A 33 7.30 -0.58 6.29
C HIS A 33 6.93 0.69 7.05
N GLY A 34 7.45 0.84 8.27
CA GLY A 34 7.32 2.08 9.02
C GLY A 34 7.81 3.28 8.21
N VAL A 35 7.14 4.42 8.39
CA VAL A 35 7.53 5.71 7.79
C VAL A 35 8.44 6.51 8.73
N ASN A 36 8.45 6.20 10.02
CA ASN A 36 9.30 6.82 11.05
C ASN A 36 10.74 6.24 11.07
N LEU A 37 11.36 6.06 9.89
CA LEU A 37 12.76 5.62 9.78
C LEU A 37 13.73 6.78 9.56
N GLY A 38 13.25 8.03 9.65
CA GLY A 38 14.04 9.24 9.44
C GLY A 38 14.47 9.51 7.99
N TRP A 39 14.10 8.63 7.04
CA TRP A 39 14.46 8.77 5.61
C TRP A 39 13.62 9.79 4.84
N MET A 40 12.41 10.09 5.34
CA MET A 40 11.55 11.17 4.85
C MET A 40 11.05 11.95 6.06
N ARG A 41 11.46 13.21 6.21
CA ARG A 41 11.06 14.03 7.35
C ARG A 41 9.74 14.74 7.05
N TYR A 42 8.82 14.70 8.01
CA TYR A 42 7.64 15.56 7.97
C TYR A 42 8.08 17.00 8.21
N ASP A 43 7.58 17.91 7.38
CA ASP A 43 7.77 19.35 7.52
C ASP A 43 6.41 19.97 7.82
N GLU A 44 6.32 20.83 8.83
CA GLU A 44 5.07 21.49 9.22
C GLU A 44 4.46 22.33 8.09
N ARG A 45 5.28 22.79 7.14
CA ARG A 45 4.81 23.50 5.94
C ARG A 45 3.97 22.60 5.02
N TYR A 46 4.03 21.28 5.15
CA TYR A 46 3.18 20.36 4.40
C TYR A 46 1.75 20.32 4.93
N THR A 47 1.53 20.69 6.20
CA THR A 47 0.26 20.52 6.91
C THR A 47 -0.97 21.06 6.15
N PRO A 48 -0.95 22.25 5.52
CA PRO A 48 -2.11 22.74 4.75
C PRO A 48 -2.50 21.80 3.61
N TYR A 49 -1.52 21.35 2.82
CA TYR A 49 -1.72 20.46 1.67
C TYR A 49 -2.18 19.06 2.09
N VAL A 50 -1.58 18.53 3.17
CA VAL A 50 -1.96 17.23 3.72
C VAL A 50 -3.40 17.27 4.23
N ARG A 51 -3.81 18.38 4.86
CA ARG A 51 -5.18 18.57 5.34
C ARG A 51 -6.20 18.57 4.19
N GLU A 52 -5.89 19.20 3.07
CA GLU A 52 -6.78 19.24 1.90
C GLU A 52 -7.10 17.84 1.35
N THR A 53 -6.12 16.92 1.39
CA THR A 53 -6.32 15.53 0.95
C THR A 53 -7.12 14.67 1.94
N GLY A 54 -7.33 15.14 3.17
CA GLY A 54 -7.91 14.34 4.26
C GLY A 54 -6.96 13.31 4.88
N LEU A 55 -5.68 13.29 4.49
CA LEU A 55 -4.70 12.31 5.00
C LEU A 55 -4.05 12.71 6.34
N LEU A 56 -4.32 13.92 6.85
CA LEU A 56 -3.63 14.45 8.04
C LEU A 56 -3.75 13.54 9.28
N PRO A 57 -4.94 13.05 9.68
CA PRO A 57 -5.06 12.17 10.85
C PRO A 57 -4.22 10.89 10.69
N PHE A 58 -4.26 10.30 9.50
CA PHE A 58 -3.50 9.09 9.20
C PHE A 58 -1.99 9.34 9.19
N ILE A 59 -1.51 10.41 8.55
CA ILE A 59 -0.09 10.75 8.54
C ILE A 59 0.43 10.97 9.97
N GLN A 60 -0.34 11.65 10.82
CA GLN A 60 0.02 11.83 12.23
C GLN A 60 0.08 10.49 12.99
N LEU A 61 -0.86 9.57 12.72
CA LEU A 61 -0.86 8.22 13.29
C LEU A 61 0.43 7.48 12.93
N VAL A 62 0.74 7.36 11.64
CA VAL A 62 1.89 6.55 11.18
C VAL A 62 3.26 7.21 11.42
N SER A 63 3.30 8.54 11.59
CA SER A 63 4.55 9.26 11.87
C SER A 63 5.03 9.08 13.31
N ARG A 64 4.11 8.86 14.27
CA ARG A 64 4.47 8.69 15.69
C ARG A 64 5.04 7.30 15.94
N SER A 65 4.27 6.27 15.63
CA SER A 65 4.70 4.88 15.69
C SER A 65 3.67 3.99 14.99
N THR A 66 4.14 2.87 14.45
CA THR A 66 3.27 1.78 14.00
C THR A 66 3.48 0.61 14.96
N PRO A 67 2.42 -0.07 15.43
CA PRO A 67 2.58 -1.22 16.30
C PRO A 67 3.44 -2.30 15.63
N PRO A 68 4.20 -3.09 16.41
CA PRO A 68 4.95 -4.19 15.84
C PRO A 68 3.97 -5.22 15.27
N ASN A 69 4.07 -5.50 13.97
CA ASN A 69 3.21 -6.49 13.34
C ASN A 69 3.73 -7.91 13.63
N ASN A 70 2.85 -8.81 14.05
CA ASN A 70 3.16 -10.23 14.20
C ASN A 70 2.83 -10.97 12.89
N ALA A 71 3.87 -11.29 12.11
CA ALA A 71 3.73 -11.97 10.83
C ALA A 71 3.01 -13.33 10.96
N ALA A 72 3.26 -14.09 12.02
CA ALA A 72 2.63 -15.39 12.22
C ALA A 72 1.13 -15.23 12.52
N ALA A 73 0.75 -14.29 13.39
CA ALA A 73 -0.66 -14.03 13.72
C ALA A 73 -1.46 -13.54 12.50
N LEU A 74 -0.91 -12.57 11.76
CA LEU A 74 -1.58 -12.09 10.55
C LEU A 74 -1.65 -13.15 9.46
N THR A 75 -0.61 -13.98 9.31
CA THR A 75 -0.66 -15.10 8.35
C THR A 75 -1.73 -16.12 8.73
N ALA A 76 -1.84 -16.47 10.01
CA ALA A 76 -2.89 -17.37 10.48
C ALA A 76 -4.29 -16.78 10.18
N LEU A 77 -4.47 -15.47 10.38
CA LEU A 77 -5.72 -14.80 10.00
C LEU A 77 -5.99 -14.86 8.49
N ILE A 78 -4.96 -14.63 7.66
CA ILE A 78 -5.04 -14.74 6.19
C ILE A 78 -5.38 -16.16 5.74
N ASP A 79 -4.89 -17.19 6.44
CA ASP A 79 -5.23 -18.60 6.19
C ASP A 79 -6.72 -18.91 6.44
N HIS A 80 -7.45 -17.98 7.09
CA HIS A 80 -8.89 -18.03 7.31
C HIS A 80 -9.69 -17.08 6.41
N TRP A 81 -9.05 -16.31 5.52
CA TRP A 81 -9.74 -15.46 4.55
C TRP A 81 -10.51 -16.30 3.52
N ARG A 82 -11.74 -15.90 3.18
CA ARG A 82 -12.57 -16.51 2.14
C ARG A 82 -12.84 -15.50 1.04
N PRO A 83 -12.25 -15.70 -0.16
CA PRO A 83 -12.47 -14.81 -1.31
C PRO A 83 -13.93 -14.69 -1.74
N GLU A 84 -14.76 -15.72 -1.51
CA GLU A 84 -16.15 -15.77 -1.97
C GLU A 84 -17.07 -14.79 -1.24
N THR A 85 -16.78 -14.53 0.03
CA THR A 85 -17.59 -13.68 0.92
C THR A 85 -16.83 -12.42 1.37
N HIS A 86 -15.55 -12.30 1.00
CA HIS A 86 -14.62 -11.30 1.51
C HIS A 86 -14.66 -11.20 3.05
N SER A 87 -14.63 -12.36 3.71
CA SER A 87 -14.67 -12.46 5.18
C SER A 87 -13.67 -13.49 5.70
N PHE A 88 -13.32 -13.37 6.98
CA PHE A 88 -12.55 -14.34 7.73
C PHE A 88 -13.49 -15.36 8.38
N HIS A 89 -13.21 -16.65 8.17
CA HIS A 89 -13.98 -17.73 8.78
C HIS A 89 -13.25 -18.24 10.03
N LEU A 90 -13.64 -17.71 11.18
CA LEU A 90 -13.08 -18.03 12.49
C LEU A 90 -13.98 -19.01 13.24
N ARG A 91 -13.49 -19.57 14.35
CA ARG A 91 -14.29 -20.47 15.21
C ARG A 91 -15.53 -19.80 15.80
N THR A 92 -15.50 -18.48 15.92
CA THR A 92 -16.59 -17.65 16.47
C THR A 92 -17.60 -17.20 15.41
N GLY A 93 -17.37 -17.53 14.13
CA GLY A 93 -18.21 -17.13 13.01
C GLY A 93 -17.44 -16.37 11.94
N GLU A 94 -18.19 -15.83 10.98
CA GLU A 94 -17.65 -14.97 9.93
C GLU A 94 -17.44 -13.55 10.45
N MET A 95 -16.28 -12.97 10.16
CA MET A 95 -15.93 -11.61 10.53
C MET A 95 -15.25 -10.92 9.34
N THR A 96 -15.50 -9.63 9.12
CA THR A 96 -14.80 -8.89 8.06
C THR A 96 -14.41 -7.50 8.54
N VAL A 97 -13.32 -6.97 7.99
CA VAL A 97 -12.92 -5.57 8.21
C VAL A 97 -13.91 -4.69 7.45
N THR A 98 -14.53 -3.74 8.12
CA THR A 98 -15.53 -2.85 7.51
C THR A 98 -14.96 -1.46 7.21
N LEU A 99 -15.71 -0.63 6.47
CA LEU A 99 -15.35 0.78 6.30
C LEU A 99 -15.31 1.52 7.63
N GLN A 100 -16.19 1.17 8.58
CA GLN A 100 -16.19 1.76 9.90
C GLN A 100 -14.90 1.42 10.66
N ASP A 101 -14.43 0.17 10.59
CA ASP A 101 -13.16 -0.23 11.19
C ASP A 101 -11.99 0.55 10.60
N ILE A 102 -11.94 0.67 9.26
CA ILE A 102 -10.91 1.48 8.59
C ILE A 102 -10.94 2.94 9.06
N ALA A 103 -12.12 3.57 9.05
CA ALA A 103 -12.26 4.96 9.48
C ALA A 103 -11.79 5.16 10.94
N MET A 104 -12.21 4.28 11.84
CA MET A 104 -11.92 4.40 13.27
C MET A 104 -10.45 4.10 13.60
N ILE A 105 -9.85 3.10 12.97
CA ILE A 105 -8.47 2.70 13.23
C ILE A 105 -7.47 3.67 12.58
N THR A 106 -7.75 4.11 11.35
CA THR A 106 -6.78 4.86 10.54
C THR A 106 -7.04 6.36 10.52
N GLY A 107 -8.27 6.81 10.83
CA GLY A 107 -8.69 8.19 10.67
C GLY A 107 -8.82 8.64 9.20
N LEU A 108 -8.82 7.70 8.25
CA LEU A 108 -8.98 8.00 6.83
C LEU A 108 -10.44 8.35 6.50
N PRO A 109 -10.68 9.33 5.61
CA PRO A 109 -12.02 9.69 5.18
C PRO A 109 -12.65 8.55 4.37
N ILE A 110 -13.88 8.17 4.75
CA ILE A 110 -14.70 7.19 4.02
C ILE A 110 -15.77 7.87 3.16
N ASP A 111 -16.08 9.13 3.42
CA ASP A 111 -16.92 9.96 2.55
C ASP A 111 -16.09 10.59 1.42
N GLY A 112 -16.77 11.02 0.36
CA GLY A 112 -16.17 11.71 -0.77
C GLY A 112 -16.13 10.88 -2.05
N ASN A 113 -15.27 11.29 -2.98
CA ASN A 113 -15.20 10.71 -4.31
C ASN A 113 -14.53 9.32 -4.28
N PRO A 114 -15.05 8.33 -5.03
CA PRO A 114 -14.38 7.04 -5.16
C PRO A 114 -13.05 7.22 -5.91
N LEU A 115 -11.98 6.61 -5.40
CA LEU A 115 -10.66 6.64 -6.04
C LEU A 115 -10.60 5.59 -7.16
N CYS A 116 -11.30 5.88 -8.26
CA CYS A 116 -11.37 5.05 -9.46
C CYS A 116 -10.56 5.71 -10.58
N MET A 117 -9.24 5.52 -10.56
CA MET A 117 -8.37 6.10 -11.58
C MET A 117 -7.94 5.06 -12.61
N ASN A 118 -7.79 5.51 -13.85
CA ASN A 118 -7.14 4.70 -14.88
C ASN A 118 -5.69 4.38 -14.46
N THR A 119 -5.37 3.08 -14.44
CA THR A 119 -4.07 2.48 -14.11
C THR A 119 -3.09 2.45 -15.29
N ASP A 120 -3.50 2.90 -16.48
CA ASP A 120 -2.64 3.06 -17.64
C ASP A 120 -1.43 3.92 -17.28
N SER A 121 -0.27 3.41 -17.67
CA SER A 121 1.02 4.03 -17.38
C SER A 121 1.59 4.79 -18.58
N ASP A 122 0.84 4.92 -19.67
CA ASP A 122 1.31 5.64 -20.85
C ASP A 122 1.63 7.10 -20.50
N GLY A 123 2.86 7.51 -20.84
CA GLY A 123 3.36 8.85 -20.53
C GLY A 123 3.61 9.12 -19.03
N TRP A 124 3.62 8.10 -18.15
CA TRP A 124 3.78 8.29 -16.70
C TRP A 124 5.03 9.10 -16.32
N ARG A 125 6.13 8.94 -17.08
CA ARG A 125 7.39 9.66 -16.85
C ARG A 125 7.23 11.16 -17.08
N ALA A 126 6.61 11.55 -18.19
CA ALA A 126 6.37 12.96 -18.51
C ALA A 126 5.43 13.61 -17.49
N GLN A 127 4.36 12.91 -17.09
CA GLN A 127 3.44 13.39 -16.06
C GLN A 127 4.12 13.48 -14.68
N MET A 128 4.97 12.52 -14.33
CA MET A 128 5.75 12.57 -13.09
C MET A 128 6.68 13.77 -13.07
N HIS A 129 7.42 13.98 -14.16
CA HIS A 129 8.25 15.17 -14.31
C HIS A 129 7.43 16.46 -14.17
N ALA A 130 6.22 16.53 -14.74
CA ALA A 130 5.35 17.69 -14.61
C ALA A 130 4.86 17.92 -13.16
N LEU A 131 4.60 16.86 -12.40
CA LEU A 131 4.09 16.98 -11.02
C LEU A 131 5.18 17.23 -9.96
N ILE A 132 6.38 16.68 -10.16
CA ILE A 132 7.43 16.69 -9.14
C ILE A 132 8.81 17.13 -9.65
N GLY A 133 8.94 17.52 -10.92
CA GLY A 133 10.18 18.03 -11.51
C GLY A 133 11.29 17.00 -11.74
N MET A 134 11.05 15.72 -11.39
CA MET A 134 12.07 14.66 -11.45
C MET A 134 11.44 13.31 -11.81
N VAL A 135 12.25 12.42 -12.39
CA VAL A 135 11.87 11.04 -12.72
C VAL A 135 13.08 10.13 -12.46
N PRO A 136 12.89 8.90 -11.95
CA PRO A 136 13.98 7.92 -11.84
C PRO A 136 14.65 7.66 -13.20
N PRO A 137 15.97 7.44 -13.25
CA PRO A 137 16.66 7.12 -14.49
C PRO A 137 16.05 5.90 -15.18
N GLU A 138 16.09 5.88 -16.51
CA GLU A 138 15.70 4.68 -17.24
C GLU A 138 16.69 3.54 -16.91
N PRO A 139 16.21 2.29 -16.78
CA PRO A 139 17.13 1.17 -16.68
C PRO A 139 18.02 1.15 -17.91
N ARG A 140 19.28 0.78 -17.69
CA ARG A 140 20.23 0.62 -18.78
C ARG A 140 19.68 -0.41 -19.76
N GLU A 141 19.84 -0.13 -21.05
CA GLU A 141 19.57 -1.13 -22.07
C GLU A 141 20.46 -2.35 -21.80
N PRO A 142 19.95 -3.58 -21.97
CA PRO A 142 20.75 -4.76 -21.74
C PRO A 142 21.99 -4.73 -22.64
N GLU A 143 23.17 -4.68 -22.01
CA GLU A 143 24.48 -4.65 -22.70
C GLU A 143 24.77 -5.92 -23.53
N ALA A 144 23.93 -6.96 -23.41
CA ALA A 144 24.07 -8.25 -24.08
C ALA A 144 22.77 -8.68 -24.75
N GLU A 145 22.86 -9.10 -26.02
CA GLU A 145 21.76 -9.73 -26.75
C GLU A 145 21.23 -10.95 -25.97
N GLY A 146 19.92 -10.96 -25.70
CA GLY A 146 19.24 -12.07 -25.01
C GLY A 146 18.90 -11.83 -23.53
N LYS A 147 19.38 -10.76 -22.88
CA LYS A 147 18.86 -10.37 -21.56
C LYS A 147 17.51 -9.68 -21.70
N LYS A 148 16.50 -10.15 -20.96
CA LYS A 148 15.19 -9.48 -20.88
C LYS A 148 15.39 -8.04 -20.40
N LYS A 149 14.83 -7.07 -21.11
CA LYS A 149 14.73 -5.67 -20.65
C LYS A 149 14.12 -5.68 -19.26
N GLU A 150 14.78 -5.05 -18.29
CA GLU A 150 14.19 -4.94 -16.94
C GLU A 150 12.84 -4.23 -17.06
N SER A 151 11.78 -4.91 -16.63
CA SER A 151 10.44 -4.33 -16.58
C SER A 151 10.46 -3.20 -15.55
N VAL A 152 10.34 -1.96 -16.02
CA VAL A 152 10.25 -0.79 -15.15
C VAL A 152 8.85 -0.75 -14.55
N ALA A 153 8.74 -0.99 -13.25
CA ALA A 153 7.51 -0.68 -12.55
C ALA A 153 7.24 0.83 -12.70
N ALA A 154 6.07 1.20 -13.24
CA ALA A 154 5.70 2.60 -13.39
C ALA A 154 5.62 3.27 -12.01
N GLY A 155 6.56 4.17 -11.71
CA GLY A 155 6.76 4.68 -10.35
C GLY A 155 8.22 4.99 -10.04
N ALA A 156 8.55 5.02 -8.75
CA ALA A 156 9.92 5.27 -8.29
C ALA A 156 10.34 4.35 -7.15
N PRO A 157 11.62 3.92 -7.10
CA PRO A 157 12.16 3.23 -5.93
C PRO A 157 12.09 4.12 -4.69
N PHE A 158 11.76 3.54 -3.53
CA PHE A 158 11.74 4.30 -2.28
C PHE A 158 13.10 4.94 -1.95
N THR A 159 14.20 4.26 -2.29
CA THR A 159 15.56 4.79 -2.13
C THR A 159 15.80 6.04 -2.98
N TRP A 160 15.26 6.07 -4.20
CA TRP A 160 15.33 7.25 -5.07
C TRP A 160 14.49 8.40 -4.51
N ILE A 161 13.28 8.10 -4.01
CA ILE A 161 12.42 9.12 -3.39
C ILE A 161 13.13 9.74 -2.18
N THR A 162 13.65 8.93 -1.26
CA THR A 162 14.33 9.40 -0.06
C THR A 162 15.61 10.18 -0.39
N TRP A 163 16.34 9.77 -1.43
CA TRP A 163 17.56 10.45 -1.84
C TRP A 163 17.30 11.88 -2.37
N ASN A 164 16.25 12.06 -3.17
CA ASN A 164 15.97 13.34 -3.81
C ASN A 164 15.03 14.24 -2.99
N PHE A 165 14.13 13.65 -2.20
CA PHE A 165 13.05 14.36 -1.49
C PHE A 165 13.04 14.16 0.03
N GLY A 166 14.10 13.56 0.60
CA GLY A 166 14.17 13.21 2.04
C GLY A 166 13.98 14.39 3.00
N THR A 167 14.43 15.58 2.60
CA THR A 167 14.34 16.82 3.38
C THR A 167 14.02 17.98 2.45
N CYS A 168 12.96 18.75 2.76
CA CYS A 168 12.66 19.98 2.04
C CYS A 168 13.63 21.10 2.47
N PRO A 169 14.20 21.88 1.53
CA PRO A 169 15.05 23.01 1.88
C PRO A 169 14.34 24.04 2.78
N GLU A 170 15.06 24.68 3.70
CA GLU A 170 14.50 25.69 4.60
C GLU A 170 13.97 26.90 3.80
N GLU A 171 14.74 27.38 2.82
CA GLU A 171 14.40 28.52 1.95
C GLU A 171 13.51 28.13 0.73
N ALA A 172 12.85 26.97 0.79
CA ALA A 172 11.96 26.53 -0.27
C ALA A 172 10.77 27.48 -0.44
N ASN A 173 10.50 27.89 -1.68
CA ASN A 173 9.28 28.62 -2.02
C ASN A 173 8.03 27.72 -1.92
N GLU A 174 6.85 28.33 -2.03
CA GLU A 174 5.58 27.63 -1.87
C GLU A 174 5.39 26.45 -2.84
N ASP A 175 5.75 26.62 -4.12
CA ASP A 175 5.66 25.57 -5.14
C ASP A 175 6.59 24.37 -4.84
N THR A 176 7.78 24.65 -4.32
CA THR A 176 8.73 23.62 -3.90
C THR A 176 8.17 22.87 -2.69
N VAL A 177 7.68 23.58 -1.66
CA VAL A 177 7.05 22.96 -0.49
C VAL A 177 5.86 22.10 -0.92
N LYS A 178 5.02 22.59 -1.85
CA LYS A 178 3.87 21.86 -2.40
C LYS A 178 4.30 20.56 -3.08
N THR A 179 5.40 20.61 -3.83
CA THR A 179 6.00 19.43 -4.48
C THR A 179 6.50 18.42 -3.45
N TYR A 180 7.23 18.86 -2.44
CA TYR A 180 7.71 18.00 -1.36
C TYR A 180 6.57 17.40 -0.54
N ALA A 181 5.52 18.17 -0.24
CA ALA A 181 4.32 17.68 0.42
C ALA A 181 3.65 16.55 -0.39
N ARG A 182 3.54 16.73 -1.71
CA ARG A 182 3.00 15.70 -2.63
C ARG A 182 3.84 14.43 -2.59
N VAL A 183 5.15 14.54 -2.70
CA VAL A 183 6.06 13.39 -2.67
C VAL A 183 6.04 12.72 -1.30
N TYR A 184 5.96 13.48 -0.21
CA TYR A 184 5.84 12.95 1.13
C TYR A 184 4.55 12.14 1.31
N MET A 185 3.39 12.68 0.90
CA MET A 185 2.12 11.94 0.93
C MET A 185 2.19 10.67 0.08
N TRP A 186 2.74 10.77 -1.14
CA TRP A 186 2.92 9.61 -2.03
C TRP A 186 3.78 8.53 -1.39
N TYR A 187 4.90 8.92 -0.78
CA TYR A 187 5.78 8.00 -0.04
C TYR A 187 5.03 7.31 1.09
N VAL A 188 4.31 8.06 1.93
CA VAL A 188 3.61 7.51 3.10
C VAL A 188 2.52 6.53 2.66
N ILE A 189 1.63 6.91 1.74
CA ILE A 189 0.52 6.04 1.34
C ILE A 189 1.03 4.76 0.64
N CYS A 190 2.10 4.84 -0.15
CA CYS A 190 2.68 3.65 -0.81
C CYS A 190 3.43 2.73 0.16
N ARG A 191 3.94 3.25 1.28
CA ARG A 191 4.67 2.46 2.29
C ARG A 191 3.75 1.76 3.29
N THR A 192 2.55 2.29 3.45
CA THR A 192 1.64 1.93 4.56
C THR A 192 0.33 1.37 4.05
N ILE A 193 -0.45 2.15 3.30
CA ILE A 193 -1.81 1.78 2.86
C ILE A 193 -1.76 0.89 1.63
N PHE A 194 -0.99 1.30 0.63
CA PHE A 194 -0.93 0.70 -0.71
C PHE A 194 0.41 0.03 -0.96
N ALA A 195 1.02 -0.52 0.09
CA ALA A 195 2.23 -1.33 -0.04
C ALA A 195 1.95 -2.48 -1.01
N ASP A 196 2.83 -2.68 -1.98
CA ASP A 196 2.77 -3.83 -2.89
C ASP A 196 3.45 -5.05 -2.24
N GLY A 197 3.38 -6.20 -2.91
CA GLY A 197 4.07 -7.41 -2.45
C GLY A 197 5.60 -7.33 -2.53
N THR A 198 6.17 -6.30 -3.18
CA THR A 198 7.62 -6.16 -3.38
C THR A 198 8.28 -5.30 -2.29
N GLY A 199 7.58 -4.28 -1.79
CA GLY A 199 8.06 -3.31 -0.80
C GLY A 199 9.16 -2.37 -1.31
N LYS A 200 9.43 -2.34 -2.62
CA LYS A 200 10.60 -1.63 -3.19
C LYS A 200 10.27 -0.32 -3.88
N ASN A 201 9.11 -0.24 -4.51
CA ASN A 201 8.72 0.88 -5.37
C ASN A 201 7.42 1.52 -4.88
N ALA A 202 7.32 2.84 -5.05
CA ALA A 202 6.08 3.57 -4.98
C ALA A 202 5.44 3.61 -6.38
N PRO A 203 4.26 3.02 -6.59
CA PRO A 203 3.59 3.07 -7.88
C PRO A 203 3.16 4.49 -8.29
N TRP A 204 3.36 4.86 -9.55
CA TRP A 204 2.98 6.16 -10.12
C TRP A 204 1.49 6.49 -9.93
N MET A 205 0.61 5.48 -10.03
CA MET A 205 -0.83 5.70 -9.90
C MET A 205 -1.21 6.43 -8.61
N TRP A 206 -0.50 6.20 -7.50
CA TRP A 206 -0.79 6.86 -6.23
C TRP A 206 -0.30 8.31 -6.19
N LEU A 207 0.74 8.66 -6.96
CA LEU A 207 1.16 10.04 -7.17
C LEU A 207 0.12 10.79 -8.02
N LYS A 208 -0.44 10.12 -9.03
CA LYS A 208 -1.53 10.64 -9.87
C LYS A 208 -2.75 11.02 -9.03
N ALA A 209 -3.12 10.23 -8.00
CA ALA A 209 -4.19 10.58 -7.06
C ALA A 209 -3.97 11.91 -6.33
N LEU A 210 -2.70 12.31 -6.16
CA LEU A 210 -2.28 13.51 -5.44
C LEU A 210 -2.00 14.70 -6.38
N THR A 211 -2.46 14.63 -7.63
CA THR A 211 -2.38 15.75 -8.58
C THR A 211 -3.14 16.96 -8.05
N VAL A 212 -4.38 16.75 -7.63
CA VAL A 212 -5.26 17.76 -7.01
C VAL A 212 -5.50 17.35 -5.57
N PHE A 213 -5.08 18.18 -4.62
CA PHE A 213 -5.17 17.83 -3.20
C PHE A 213 -6.62 17.82 -2.70
N ASP A 214 -7.43 18.79 -3.14
CA ASP A 214 -8.83 18.89 -2.75
C ASP A 214 -9.77 17.96 -3.53
N SER A 215 -9.26 16.84 -4.06
CA SER A 215 -10.09 15.86 -4.81
C SER A 215 -11.16 15.18 -3.93
N LYS A 216 -11.12 15.39 -2.61
CA LYS A 216 -12.03 14.77 -1.62
C LYS A 216 -12.13 13.25 -1.79
N TRP A 217 -11.00 12.56 -1.97
CA TRP A 217 -11.02 11.11 -2.14
C TRP A 217 -11.46 10.40 -0.86
N SER A 218 -12.30 9.36 -1.04
CA SER A 218 -12.58 8.37 -0.02
C SER A 218 -11.40 7.41 0.13
N TRP A 219 -10.34 7.89 0.80
CA TRP A 219 -9.11 7.11 1.03
C TRP A 219 -9.38 5.85 1.85
N GLY A 220 -10.34 5.88 2.77
CA GLY A 220 -10.75 4.71 3.56
C GLY A 220 -11.34 3.61 2.69
N SER A 221 -12.20 3.96 1.71
CA SER A 221 -12.75 2.97 0.77
C SER A 221 -11.69 2.37 -0.13
N ALA A 222 -10.78 3.21 -0.66
CA ALA A 222 -9.64 2.75 -1.45
C ALA A 222 -8.74 1.81 -0.63
N THR A 223 -8.51 2.13 0.64
CA THR A 223 -7.73 1.32 1.58
C THR A 223 -8.36 -0.05 1.80
N LEU A 224 -9.68 -0.09 2.06
CA LEU A 224 -10.39 -1.34 2.31
C LEU A 224 -10.39 -2.24 1.07
N ALA A 225 -10.72 -1.68 -0.10
CA ALA A 225 -10.71 -2.42 -1.35
C ALA A 225 -9.31 -2.97 -1.68
N TYR A 226 -8.26 -2.17 -1.47
CA TYR A 226 -6.90 -2.63 -1.67
C TYR A 226 -6.48 -3.71 -0.66
N LEU A 227 -6.92 -3.60 0.60
CA LEU A 227 -6.68 -4.62 1.63
C LEU A 227 -7.34 -5.95 1.25
N TYR A 228 -8.61 -5.95 0.85
CA TYR A 228 -9.31 -7.16 0.40
C TYR A 228 -8.59 -7.84 -0.77
N ARG A 229 -8.20 -7.06 -1.78
CA ARG A 229 -7.41 -7.58 -2.91
C ARG A 229 -6.09 -8.21 -2.46
N GLN A 230 -5.41 -7.63 -1.48
CA GLN A 230 -4.18 -8.20 -0.92
C GLN A 230 -4.44 -9.48 -0.12
N LEU A 231 -5.57 -9.57 0.60
CA LEU A 231 -5.97 -10.78 1.33
C LEU A 231 -6.32 -11.93 0.37
N GLU A 232 -7.08 -11.65 -0.70
CA GLU A 232 -7.41 -12.61 -1.76
C GLU A 232 -6.14 -13.16 -2.42
N GLU A 233 -5.22 -12.29 -2.83
CA GLU A 233 -3.95 -12.73 -3.40
C GLU A 233 -3.11 -13.53 -2.39
N ALA A 234 -3.06 -13.08 -1.13
CA ALA A 234 -2.22 -13.69 -0.11
C ALA A 234 -2.73 -15.06 0.35
N CYS A 235 -4.05 -15.25 0.44
CA CYS A 235 -4.66 -16.51 0.87
C CYS A 235 -4.38 -17.67 -0.10
N CYS A 236 -4.00 -17.36 -1.35
CA CYS A 236 -3.60 -18.34 -2.37
C CYS A 236 -2.07 -18.41 -2.58
N ARG A 237 -1.26 -17.67 -1.80
CA ARG A 237 0.21 -17.67 -1.91
C ARG A 237 0.85 -18.64 -0.92
N LEU A 238 1.48 -19.70 -1.42
CA LEU A 238 2.21 -20.65 -0.57
C LEU A 238 3.45 -20.04 0.08
N SER A 239 4.08 -19.05 -0.56
CA SER A 239 5.18 -18.26 -0.01
C SER A 239 5.19 -16.85 -0.60
N GLY A 240 5.91 -15.93 0.02
CA GLY A 240 6.06 -14.56 -0.47
C GLY A 240 5.73 -13.53 0.60
N GLY A 241 5.14 -12.42 0.18
CA GLY A 241 4.73 -11.35 1.08
C GLY A 241 3.33 -10.84 0.80
N ILE A 242 2.82 -10.09 1.77
CA ILE A 242 1.53 -9.41 1.72
C ILE A 242 1.76 -7.90 1.88
N GLY A 243 1.14 -7.13 0.99
CA GLY A 243 1.09 -5.67 1.06
C GLY A 243 -0.21 -5.18 1.70
N GLY A 244 -0.59 -3.94 1.42
CA GLY A 244 -1.80 -3.33 1.99
C GLY A 244 -1.60 -2.77 3.40
N CYS A 245 -2.68 -2.24 3.98
CA CYS A 245 -2.67 -1.56 5.28
C CYS A 245 -2.56 -2.56 6.45
N MET A 246 -1.35 -3.08 6.69
CA MET A 246 -1.11 -4.02 7.80
C MET A 246 -1.32 -3.39 9.17
N LEU A 247 -1.18 -2.07 9.30
CA LEU A 247 -1.53 -1.37 10.54
C LEU A 247 -3.01 -1.57 10.88
N ALA A 248 -3.91 -1.42 9.91
CA ALA A 248 -5.33 -1.59 10.13
C ALA A 248 -5.65 -3.05 10.48
N LEU A 249 -5.10 -4.00 9.72
CA LEU A 249 -5.34 -5.42 9.94
C LEU A 249 -4.82 -5.90 11.32
N SER A 250 -3.63 -5.45 11.74
CA SER A 250 -3.05 -5.79 13.04
C SER A 250 -3.81 -5.24 14.23
N ILE A 251 -4.42 -4.06 14.10
CA ILE A 251 -5.21 -3.45 15.19
C ILE A 251 -6.61 -4.07 15.25
N TRP A 252 -7.16 -4.45 14.09
CA TRP A 252 -8.47 -5.07 13.99
C TRP A 252 -8.48 -6.52 14.52
N SER A 253 -7.41 -7.28 14.30
CA SER A 253 -7.28 -8.70 14.66
C SER A 253 -6.94 -8.92 16.14
#